data_AF-A0A4S4N6V7-F1
#
_entry.id   AF-A0A4S4N6V7-F1
#
_cell.length_a   1.000
_cell.length_b   1.000
_cell.length_c   1.000
_cell.angle_alpha   90.00
_cell.angle_beta   90.00
_cell.angle_gamma   90.00
#
_symmetry.space_group_name_H-M   'P 1'
#
loop_
_entity.id
_entity.type
_entity.pdbx_description
1 polymer ?
#
loop_
_entity_poly.entity_id
_entity_poly.type
_entity_poly.pdbx_seq_one_letter_code
_entity_poly.pdbx_strand_id
1 'polypeptide(L)'
;MTIELCYKPIAGRSRYEDLIKRRCYKPAGHTGKCEEFPYLAHLKQVAPRVEAKIKRDATKTTGAAWKSDDAGPNRIDRWVMLLPDDELHSRFGINIAAMKPQVQAKLREKAATYEDCMEVAAKLALNVYQMRNAPPAPPEILQYLEARFDAFRPNSTRCIVCRDHLDFKLFENAQRGRAHIETAHANPRMHNPDNVGFAHRECNIAQGSLSLQDFYDWIRSIVARVDAHLS
;
A
#
# COMPACT_ATOMS: atom_id res chain seq x y z
N MET A 1 24.13 3.13 1.38
CA MET A 1 24.41 4.04 0.25
C MET A 1 23.07 4.40 -0.37
N THR A 2 22.74 5.69 -0.48
CA THR A 2 21.48 6.13 -1.08
C THR A 2 21.61 6.12 -2.60
N ILE A 3 20.68 5.46 -3.30
CA ILE A 3 20.64 5.43 -4.76
C ILE A 3 20.07 6.73 -5.33
N GLU A 4 20.72 7.29 -6.36
CA GLU A 4 20.16 8.40 -7.14
C GLU A 4 19.19 7.86 -8.20
N LEU A 5 18.00 8.43 -8.29
CA LEU A 5 16.94 8.00 -9.22
C LEU A 5 16.84 8.92 -10.43
N CYS A 6 16.44 8.35 -11.57
CA CYS A 6 16.38 9.03 -12.85
C CYS A 6 15.41 10.20 -12.89
N TYR A 7 14.21 10.03 -12.32
CA TYR A 7 13.12 11.02 -12.24
C TYR A 7 12.68 11.69 -13.54
N LYS A 8 13.20 11.29 -14.70
CA LYS A 8 12.74 11.77 -16.01
C LYS A 8 11.22 11.57 -16.14
N PRO A 9 10.48 12.56 -16.67
CA PRO A 9 9.05 12.43 -16.88
C PRO A 9 8.70 11.22 -17.75
N ILE A 10 7.66 10.50 -17.35
CA ILE A 10 7.08 9.40 -18.13
C ILE A 10 5.69 9.84 -18.58
N ALA A 11 5.43 9.77 -19.88
CA ALA A 11 4.08 9.95 -20.40
C ALA A 11 3.17 8.79 -19.94
N GLY A 12 2.13 9.11 -19.19
CA GLY A 12 1.05 8.18 -18.89
C GLY A 12 -0.20 8.45 -19.73
N ARG A 13 -1.19 7.59 -19.52
CA ARG A 13 -2.53 7.69 -20.11
C ARG A 13 -3.60 7.73 -19.01
N SER A 14 -3.22 8.17 -17.81
CA SER A 14 -4.16 8.20 -16.68
C SER A 14 -5.21 9.28 -16.95
N ARG A 15 -6.42 9.07 -16.42
CA ARG A 15 -7.42 10.15 -16.33
C ARG A 15 -6.90 11.37 -15.55
N TYR A 16 -5.91 11.14 -14.69
CA TYR A 16 -5.33 12.11 -13.78
C TYR A 16 -3.95 12.61 -14.22
N GLU A 17 -3.59 12.42 -15.51
CA GLU A 17 -2.25 12.69 -16.01
C GLU A 17 -1.80 14.13 -15.81
N ASP A 18 -2.71 15.10 -15.91
CA ASP A 18 -2.38 16.52 -15.76
C ASP A 18 -2.18 16.96 -14.30
N LEU A 19 -2.48 16.10 -13.32
CA LEU A 19 -2.31 16.43 -11.90
C LEU A 19 -0.88 16.21 -11.41
N ILE A 20 -0.20 15.21 -11.97
CA ILE A 20 1.12 14.81 -11.52
C ILE A 20 2.02 14.53 -12.71
N LYS A 21 3.29 14.92 -12.61
CA LYS A 21 4.31 14.47 -13.56
C LYS A 21 4.82 13.11 -13.09
N ARG A 22 4.33 12.03 -13.68
CA ARG A 22 4.84 10.68 -13.42
C ARG A 22 6.32 10.62 -13.76
N ARG A 23 7.10 9.89 -12.96
CA ARG A 23 8.56 9.91 -13.04
C ARG A 23 9.15 8.52 -13.18
N CYS A 24 10.34 8.46 -13.76
CA CYS A 24 11.16 7.27 -13.78
C CYS A 24 11.76 7.00 -12.39
N TYR A 25 11.61 5.76 -11.91
CA TYR A 25 12.20 5.30 -10.65
C TYR A 25 13.39 4.35 -10.88
N LYS A 26 13.90 4.24 -12.11
CA LYS A 26 15.17 3.53 -12.38
C LYS A 26 16.36 4.32 -11.81
N PRO A 27 17.52 3.66 -11.58
CA PRO A 27 18.75 4.35 -11.23
C PRO A 27 19.07 5.49 -12.22
N ALA A 28 19.66 6.59 -11.76
CA ALA A 28 20.17 7.64 -12.62
C ALA A 28 21.20 7.06 -13.63
N GLY A 29 21.17 7.56 -14.87
CA GLY A 29 22.04 7.06 -15.94
C GLY A 29 21.64 5.69 -16.52
N HIS A 30 20.49 5.12 -16.16
CA HIS A 30 20.04 3.84 -16.72
C HIS A 30 19.94 3.86 -18.26
N THR A 31 20.18 2.71 -18.88
CA THR A 31 19.92 2.50 -20.31
C THR A 31 18.47 2.04 -20.55
N GLY A 32 18.01 2.15 -21.80
CA GLY A 32 16.66 1.73 -22.19
C GLY A 32 15.52 2.64 -21.70
N LYS A 33 14.30 2.13 -21.77
CA LYS A 33 13.08 2.91 -21.50
C LYS A 33 12.93 3.24 -20.02
N CYS A 34 12.53 4.49 -19.73
CA CYS A 34 12.12 4.92 -18.39
C CYS A 34 10.94 4.10 -17.86
N GLU A 35 10.95 3.81 -16.57
CA GLU A 35 9.96 2.95 -15.92
C GLU A 35 9.61 3.46 -14.53
N GLU A 36 8.33 3.45 -14.20
CA GLU A 36 7.80 3.98 -12.94
C GLU A 36 7.89 2.98 -11.78
N PHE A 37 7.80 1.68 -12.06
CA PHE A 37 7.85 0.62 -11.04
C PHE A 37 8.90 -0.45 -11.38
N PRO A 38 10.18 -0.08 -11.59
CA PRO A 38 11.20 -1.05 -12.01
C PRO A 38 11.43 -2.16 -10.98
N TYR A 39 11.28 -1.85 -9.70
CA TYR A 39 11.39 -2.80 -8.59
C TYR A 39 10.28 -3.87 -8.56
N LEU A 40 9.24 -3.72 -9.38
CA LEU A 40 8.18 -4.71 -9.55
C LEU A 40 8.30 -5.52 -10.84
N ALA A 41 9.29 -5.25 -11.71
CA ALA A 41 9.40 -5.86 -13.03
C ALA A 41 9.47 -7.39 -12.97
N HIS A 42 10.21 -7.94 -12.01
CA HIS A 42 10.30 -9.38 -11.78
C HIS A 42 8.99 -9.97 -11.22
N LEU A 43 8.40 -9.37 -10.18
CA LEU A 43 7.11 -9.82 -9.64
C LEU A 43 6.01 -9.79 -10.70
N LYS A 44 6.04 -8.86 -11.65
CA LYS A 44 5.11 -8.83 -12.79
C LYS A 44 5.18 -10.11 -13.62
N GLN A 45 6.35 -10.74 -13.73
CA GLN A 45 6.55 -11.96 -14.49
C GLN A 45 6.20 -13.21 -13.67
N VAL A 46 6.71 -13.31 -12.44
CA VAL A 46 6.59 -14.54 -11.63
C VAL A 46 5.35 -14.58 -10.74
N ALA A 47 4.81 -13.43 -10.36
CA ALA A 47 3.68 -13.31 -9.44
C ALA A 47 2.80 -12.07 -9.76
N PRO A 48 2.21 -11.98 -10.98
CA PRO A 48 1.52 -10.79 -11.48
C PRO A 48 0.38 -10.29 -10.58
N ARG A 49 -0.28 -11.19 -9.84
CA ARG A 49 -1.33 -10.82 -8.88
C ARG A 49 -0.76 -10.04 -7.68
N VAL A 50 0.43 -10.40 -7.21
CA VAL A 50 1.11 -9.73 -6.10
C VAL A 50 1.62 -8.37 -6.56
N GLU A 51 2.21 -8.31 -7.75
CA GLU A 51 2.61 -7.03 -8.38
C GLU A 51 1.43 -6.06 -8.49
N ALA A 52 0.31 -6.53 -9.05
CA ALA A 52 -0.87 -5.71 -9.24
C ALA A 52 -1.48 -5.27 -7.90
N LYS A 53 -1.42 -6.13 -6.88
CA LYS A 53 -1.84 -5.80 -5.51
C LYS A 53 -0.96 -4.71 -4.90
N ILE A 54 0.36 -4.81 -5.01
CA ILE A 54 1.28 -3.78 -4.50
C ILE A 54 0.98 -2.45 -5.18
N LYS A 55 0.95 -2.41 -6.52
CA LYS A 55 0.64 -1.18 -7.27
C LYS A 55 -0.68 -0.58 -6.85
N ARG A 56 -1.73 -1.39 -6.78
CA ARG A 56 -3.07 -0.94 -6.40
C ARG A 56 -3.10 -0.41 -4.98
N ASP A 57 -2.60 -1.15 -4.01
CA ASP A 57 -2.74 -0.79 -2.60
C ASP A 57 -1.85 0.42 -2.23
N ALA A 58 -0.75 0.60 -2.94
CA ALA A 58 0.07 1.81 -2.87
C ALA A 58 -0.61 3.01 -3.54
N THR A 59 -1.14 2.89 -4.76
CA THR A 59 -1.55 4.07 -5.55
C THR A 59 -3.04 4.39 -5.53
N LYS A 60 -3.91 3.44 -5.18
CA LYS A 60 -5.36 3.57 -5.27
C LYS A 60 -6.01 3.66 -3.90
N THR A 61 -7.12 4.40 -3.83
CA THR A 61 -8.07 4.34 -2.72
C THR A 61 -8.86 3.03 -2.76
N THR A 62 -9.36 2.61 -1.59
CA THR A 62 -10.28 1.48 -1.48
C THR A 62 -11.66 1.91 -1.99
N GLY A 63 -12.09 1.39 -3.15
CA GLY A 63 -13.45 1.59 -3.68
C GLY A 63 -14.32 0.34 -3.51
N ALA A 64 -15.64 0.52 -3.41
CA ALA A 64 -16.59 -0.57 -3.54
C ALA A 64 -16.47 -1.24 -4.93
N ALA A 65 -16.81 -2.52 -5.03
CA ALA A 65 -16.71 -3.25 -6.30
C ALA A 65 -17.68 -2.74 -7.39
N TRP A 66 -18.67 -1.92 -7.02
CA TRP A 66 -19.66 -1.31 -7.90
C TRP A 66 -19.64 0.22 -7.79
N LYS A 67 -19.92 0.90 -8.91
CA LYS A 67 -20.08 2.36 -8.99
C LYS A 67 -21.53 2.70 -8.64
N SER A 68 -21.74 3.54 -7.65
CA SER A 68 -23.02 4.23 -7.41
C SER A 68 -22.74 5.63 -6.89
N ASP A 69 -23.72 6.54 -6.99
CA ASP A 69 -23.57 7.90 -6.47
C ASP A 69 -23.26 7.88 -4.96
N ASP A 70 -23.87 6.93 -4.24
CA ASP A 70 -23.69 6.74 -2.79
C ASP A 70 -22.33 6.13 -2.39
N ALA A 71 -21.72 5.34 -3.29
CA ALA A 71 -20.49 4.58 -3.03
C ALA A 71 -19.24 5.24 -3.64
N GLY A 72 -19.43 6.17 -4.59
CA GLY A 72 -18.38 6.89 -5.29
C GLY A 72 -17.66 6.08 -6.38
N PRO A 73 -16.66 6.68 -7.04
CA PRO A 73 -15.85 6.01 -8.04
C PRO A 73 -15.02 4.87 -7.45
N ASN A 74 -14.92 3.75 -8.18
CA ASN A 74 -14.02 2.67 -7.80
C ASN A 74 -12.57 3.03 -8.13
N ARG A 75 -11.65 2.91 -7.16
CA ARG A 75 -10.18 3.05 -7.32
C ARG A 75 -9.72 4.40 -7.88
N ILE A 76 -9.92 5.45 -7.09
CA ILE A 76 -9.34 6.78 -7.33
C ILE A 76 -7.85 6.74 -7.01
N ASP A 77 -6.99 7.47 -7.74
CA ASP A 77 -5.59 7.62 -7.34
C ASP A 77 -5.49 8.41 -6.02
N ARG A 78 -4.60 7.99 -5.10
CA ARG A 78 -4.51 8.61 -3.77
C ARG A 78 -4.18 10.10 -3.81
N TRP A 79 -3.33 10.52 -4.75
CA TRP A 79 -2.96 11.93 -4.92
C TRP A 79 -4.12 12.79 -5.46
N VAL A 80 -5.08 12.19 -6.15
CA VAL A 80 -6.30 12.90 -6.58
C VAL A 80 -7.12 13.32 -5.36
N MET A 81 -7.14 12.49 -4.31
CA MET A 81 -7.86 12.79 -3.07
C MET A 81 -7.21 13.87 -2.21
N LEU A 82 -6.10 14.48 -2.65
CA LEU A 82 -5.55 15.71 -2.06
C LEU A 82 -6.25 16.97 -2.58
N LEU A 83 -6.98 16.88 -3.70
CA LEU A 83 -7.67 18.03 -4.28
C LEU A 83 -8.89 18.47 -3.46
N PRO A 84 -9.22 19.76 -3.48
CA PRO A 84 -10.49 20.29 -2.99
C PRO A 84 -11.72 19.62 -3.65
N ASP A 85 -12.86 19.59 -2.94
CA ASP A 85 -14.12 18.97 -3.40
C ASP A 85 -14.63 19.55 -4.73
N ASP A 86 -14.54 20.87 -4.90
CA ASP A 86 -14.97 21.59 -6.10
C ASP A 86 -14.12 21.23 -7.33
N GLU A 87 -12.82 21.06 -7.14
CA GLU A 87 -11.91 20.62 -8.20
C GLU A 87 -12.14 19.15 -8.58
N LEU A 88 -12.34 18.29 -7.57
CA LEU A 88 -12.72 16.88 -7.76
C LEU A 88 -14.00 16.74 -8.59
N HIS A 89 -15.00 17.57 -8.29
CA HIS A 89 -16.28 17.55 -8.99
C HIS A 89 -16.16 18.11 -10.41
N SER A 90 -15.64 19.32 -10.57
CA SER A 90 -15.59 20.02 -11.87
C SER A 90 -14.70 19.31 -12.90
N ARG A 91 -13.52 18.81 -12.48
CA ARG A 91 -12.55 18.18 -13.40
C ARG A 91 -12.78 16.69 -13.58
N PHE A 92 -13.19 16.00 -12.52
CA PHE A 92 -13.23 14.53 -12.51
C PHE A 92 -14.63 13.95 -12.22
N GLY A 93 -15.67 14.77 -12.08
CA GLY A 93 -17.02 14.30 -11.79
C GLY A 93 -17.11 13.52 -10.48
N ILE A 94 -16.20 13.78 -9.54
CA ILE A 94 -16.17 13.12 -8.23
C ILE A 94 -16.87 14.03 -7.23
N ASN A 95 -18.18 13.84 -7.05
CA ASN A 95 -18.97 14.62 -6.11
C ASN A 95 -18.89 14.00 -4.70
N ILE A 96 -17.91 14.44 -3.90
CA ILE A 96 -17.71 13.96 -2.53
C ILE A 96 -18.92 14.26 -1.64
N ALA A 97 -19.52 15.45 -1.78
CA ALA A 97 -20.67 15.88 -0.99
C ALA A 97 -21.92 14.98 -1.19
N ALA A 98 -22.06 14.33 -2.34
CA ALA A 98 -23.15 13.39 -2.61
C ALA A 98 -22.96 12.01 -1.93
N MET A 99 -21.76 11.69 -1.43
CA MET A 99 -21.45 10.39 -0.84
C MET A 99 -21.83 10.34 0.65
N LYS A 100 -22.01 9.14 1.21
CA LYS A 100 -22.26 8.98 2.66
C LYS A 100 -21.06 9.50 3.48
N PRO A 101 -21.27 10.12 4.66
CA PRO A 101 -20.17 10.67 5.48
C PRO A 101 -19.04 9.69 5.77
N GLN A 102 -19.37 8.42 6.02
CA GLN A 102 -18.39 7.36 6.25
C GLN A 102 -17.52 7.07 5.00
N VAL A 103 -18.10 7.18 3.80
CA VAL A 103 -17.38 7.00 2.53
C VAL A 103 -16.48 8.21 2.28
N GLN A 104 -16.98 9.43 2.53
CA GLN A 104 -16.18 10.66 2.41
C GLN A 104 -14.95 10.58 3.31
N ALA A 105 -15.14 10.29 4.60
CA ALA A 105 -14.06 10.13 5.57
C ALA A 105 -13.05 9.07 5.09
N LYS A 106 -13.53 7.88 4.72
CA LYS A 106 -12.66 6.80 4.25
C LYS A 106 -11.85 7.16 3.00
N LEU A 107 -12.41 7.90 2.05
CA LEU A 107 -11.69 8.33 0.86
C LEU A 107 -10.63 9.37 1.20
N ARG A 108 -10.96 10.34 2.06
CA ARG A 108 -10.03 11.39 2.51
C ARG A 108 -8.89 10.83 3.34
N GLU A 109 -9.15 9.84 4.19
CA GLU A 109 -8.12 9.12 4.96
C GLU A 109 -7.10 8.37 4.09
N LYS A 110 -7.41 8.13 2.82
CA LYS A 110 -6.53 7.41 1.88
C LYS A 110 -5.72 8.34 0.99
N ALA A 111 -5.87 9.66 1.12
CA ALA A 111 -5.09 10.64 0.36
C ALA A 111 -3.59 10.52 0.69
N ALA A 112 -2.74 10.64 -0.33
CA ALA A 112 -1.28 10.56 -0.21
C ALA A 112 -0.62 11.19 -1.44
N THR A 113 0.60 11.70 -1.30
CA THR A 113 1.34 12.26 -2.44
C THR A 113 1.75 11.16 -3.43
N TYR A 114 2.07 11.53 -4.67
CA TYR A 114 2.55 10.57 -5.66
C TYR A 114 3.86 9.92 -5.20
N GLU A 115 4.78 10.72 -4.69
CA GLU A 115 6.08 10.30 -4.19
C GLU A 115 5.93 9.29 -3.05
N ASP A 116 5.09 9.59 -2.05
CA ASP A 116 4.77 8.66 -0.96
C ASP A 116 4.23 7.32 -1.47
N CYS A 117 3.35 7.35 -2.47
CA CYS A 117 2.81 6.12 -3.07
C CYS A 117 3.92 5.28 -3.72
N MET A 118 4.92 5.91 -4.35
CA MET A 118 6.03 5.20 -4.99
C MET A 118 7.01 4.64 -3.96
N GLU A 119 7.26 5.37 -2.88
CA GLU A 119 8.04 4.88 -1.73
C GLU A 119 7.36 3.69 -1.06
N VAL A 120 6.05 3.78 -0.81
CA VAL A 120 5.24 2.66 -0.27
C VAL A 120 5.28 1.45 -1.20
N ALA A 121 5.10 1.63 -2.51
CA ALA A 121 5.15 0.52 -3.45
C ALA A 121 6.50 -0.22 -3.42
N ALA A 122 7.61 0.52 -3.31
CA ALA A 122 8.94 -0.07 -3.22
C ALA A 122 9.17 -0.77 -1.87
N LYS A 123 8.73 -0.17 -0.75
CA LYS A 123 8.81 -0.82 0.58
C LYS A 123 7.99 -2.11 0.63
N LEU A 124 6.79 -2.12 0.05
CA LEU A 124 5.97 -3.32 -0.05
C LEU A 124 6.62 -4.41 -0.92
N ALA A 125 7.32 -4.03 -1.99
CA ALA A 125 8.09 -4.97 -2.80
C ALA A 125 9.22 -5.63 -1.99
N LEU A 126 9.99 -4.85 -1.22
CA LEU A 126 11.01 -5.38 -0.32
C LEU A 126 10.41 -6.35 0.71
N ASN A 127 9.30 -5.96 1.35
CA ASN A 127 8.60 -6.82 2.30
C ASN A 127 8.15 -8.13 1.65
N VAL A 128 7.67 -8.10 0.40
CA VAL A 128 7.27 -9.33 -0.32
C VAL A 128 8.46 -10.28 -0.51
N TYR A 129 9.61 -9.78 -0.96
CA TYR A 129 10.80 -10.62 -1.17
C TYR A 129 11.37 -11.20 0.13
N GLN A 130 11.08 -10.58 1.27
CA GLN A 130 11.52 -11.06 2.60
C GLN A 130 10.53 -12.03 3.26
N MET A 131 9.39 -12.36 2.62
CA MET A 131 8.46 -13.36 3.15
C MET A 131 8.98 -14.79 3.01
N ARG A 132 8.45 -15.69 3.82
CA ARG A 132 8.68 -17.14 3.63
C ARG A 132 8.13 -17.58 2.29
N ASN A 133 8.82 -18.49 1.61
CA ASN A 133 8.42 -19.03 0.30
C ASN A 133 8.24 -17.98 -0.82
N ALA A 134 8.80 -16.77 -0.66
CA ALA A 134 8.83 -15.77 -1.72
C ALA A 134 9.74 -16.23 -2.88
N PRO A 135 9.46 -15.82 -4.12
CA PRO A 135 10.39 -16.03 -5.21
C PRO A 135 11.71 -15.30 -4.92
N PRO A 136 12.87 -15.87 -5.32
CA PRO A 136 14.16 -15.22 -5.12
C PRO A 136 14.18 -13.87 -5.86
N ALA A 137 14.58 -12.80 -5.17
CA ALA A 137 14.73 -11.49 -5.78
C ALA A 137 15.95 -11.47 -6.71
N PRO A 138 15.82 -10.95 -7.94
CA PRO A 138 16.98 -10.68 -8.78
C PRO A 138 17.97 -9.74 -8.08
N PRO A 139 19.29 -9.96 -8.18
CA PRO A 139 20.30 -9.18 -7.48
C PRO A 139 20.17 -7.66 -7.70
N GLU A 140 19.84 -7.24 -8.92
CA GLU A 140 19.69 -5.83 -9.29
C GLU A 140 18.48 -5.17 -8.62
N ILE A 141 17.37 -5.90 -8.45
CA ILE A 141 16.20 -5.41 -7.71
C ILE A 141 16.49 -5.36 -6.23
N LEU A 142 17.22 -6.35 -5.70
CA LEU A 142 17.58 -6.41 -4.30
C LEU A 142 18.48 -5.23 -3.91
N GLN A 143 19.57 -5.03 -4.65
CA GLN A 143 20.49 -3.89 -4.48
C GLN A 143 19.74 -2.56 -4.57
N TYR A 144 18.82 -2.43 -5.51
CA TYR A 144 17.97 -1.25 -5.64
C TYR A 144 17.13 -0.99 -4.38
N LEU A 145 16.49 -2.02 -3.82
CA LEU A 145 15.61 -1.90 -2.66
C LEU A 145 16.42 -1.65 -1.37
N GLU A 146 17.55 -2.33 -1.18
CA GLU A 146 18.44 -2.13 -0.03
C GLU A 146 19.11 -0.75 -0.04
N ALA A 147 19.36 -0.18 -1.22
CA ALA A 147 19.87 1.20 -1.33
C ALA A 147 18.83 2.27 -0.96
N ARG A 148 17.54 1.89 -0.88
CA ARG A 148 16.43 2.79 -0.51
C ARG A 148 15.92 2.58 0.91
N PHE A 149 16.08 1.37 1.45
CA PHE A 149 15.49 0.96 2.73
C PHE A 149 16.49 0.16 3.57
N ASP A 150 15.98 -0.70 4.45
CA ASP A 150 16.77 -1.59 5.29
C ASP A 150 17.44 -2.71 4.48
N ALA A 151 18.52 -3.24 5.04
CA ALA A 151 19.18 -4.43 4.51
C ALA A 151 18.20 -5.60 4.40
N PHE A 152 18.28 -6.34 3.30
CA PHE A 152 17.45 -7.48 3.04
C PHE A 152 17.74 -8.60 4.04
N ARG A 153 16.67 -9.14 4.63
CA ARG A 153 16.73 -10.28 5.52
C ARG A 153 15.73 -11.33 5.03
N PRO A 154 16.16 -12.48 4.51
CA PRO A 154 15.24 -13.50 4.04
C PRO A 154 14.37 -14.02 5.18
N ASN A 155 13.12 -14.36 4.87
CA ASN A 155 12.14 -14.88 5.84
C ASN A 155 11.89 -13.97 7.06
N SER A 156 12.11 -12.66 6.94
CA SER A 156 12.03 -11.71 8.04
C SER A 156 10.72 -10.92 8.11
N THR A 157 9.93 -10.90 7.03
CA THR A 157 8.69 -10.11 7.01
C THR A 157 7.64 -10.69 7.95
N ARG A 158 7.10 -9.82 8.79
CA ARG A 158 6.11 -10.15 9.82
C ARG A 158 4.84 -9.34 9.62
N CYS A 159 3.73 -9.89 10.10
CA CYS A 159 2.48 -9.17 10.26
C CYS A 159 2.74 -7.98 11.18
N ILE A 160 2.42 -6.76 10.74
CA ILE A 160 2.69 -5.57 11.54
C ILE A 160 1.87 -5.52 12.84
N VAL A 161 0.78 -6.28 12.91
CA VAL A 161 -0.12 -6.37 14.06
C VAL A 161 0.26 -7.54 14.98
N CYS A 162 0.21 -8.80 14.53
CA CYS A 162 0.47 -9.94 15.42
C CYS A 162 1.95 -10.32 15.55
N ARG A 163 2.83 -9.69 14.76
CA ARG A 163 4.29 -9.93 14.74
C ARG A 163 4.71 -11.34 14.32
N ASP A 164 3.78 -12.21 13.92
CA ASP A 164 4.11 -13.51 13.34
C ASP A 164 4.64 -13.35 11.90
N HIS A 165 5.42 -14.33 11.44
CA HIS A 165 5.99 -14.33 10.09
C HIS A 165 4.92 -14.49 9.03
N LEU A 166 5.08 -13.75 7.93
CA LEU A 166 4.21 -13.85 6.78
C LEU A 166 4.79 -14.79 5.74
N ASP A 167 3.90 -15.61 5.17
CA ASP A 167 4.20 -16.51 4.06
C ASP A 167 3.68 -15.91 2.76
N PHE A 168 4.50 -15.94 1.71
CA PHE A 168 4.14 -15.48 0.39
C PHE A 168 2.91 -16.23 -0.18
N LYS A 169 2.72 -17.49 0.19
CA LYS A 169 1.55 -18.30 -0.22
C LYS A 169 0.22 -17.71 0.24
N LEU A 170 0.22 -16.82 1.25
CA LEU A 170 -1.00 -16.11 1.67
C LEU A 170 -1.58 -15.22 0.56
N PHE A 171 -0.78 -14.81 -0.42
CA PHE A 171 -1.28 -14.09 -1.60
C PHE A 171 -2.03 -15.00 -2.59
N GLU A 172 -1.69 -16.29 -2.65
CA GLU A 172 -2.30 -17.27 -3.57
C GLU A 172 -3.62 -17.80 -3.04
N ASN A 173 -3.68 -18.02 -1.72
CA ASN A 173 -4.88 -18.51 -1.04
C ASN A 173 -6.04 -17.49 -1.05
N ALA A 174 -5.79 -16.25 -1.50
CA ALA A 174 -6.80 -15.21 -1.56
C ALA A 174 -7.90 -15.55 -2.59
N GLN A 175 -9.05 -16.00 -2.10
CA GLN A 175 -10.25 -16.18 -2.91
C GLN A 175 -10.98 -14.85 -3.15
N ARG A 176 -11.83 -14.80 -4.16
CA ARG A 176 -12.62 -13.60 -4.51
C ARG A 176 -13.46 -13.17 -3.30
N GLY A 177 -13.11 -12.05 -2.67
CA GLY A 177 -13.78 -11.51 -1.47
C GLY A 177 -13.12 -11.84 -0.13
N ARG A 178 -12.12 -12.75 -0.09
CA ARG A 178 -11.43 -13.17 1.14
C ARG A 178 -9.92 -13.26 0.91
N ALA A 179 -9.23 -12.15 1.13
CA ALA A 179 -7.76 -12.15 1.16
C ALA A 179 -7.28 -12.73 2.49
N HIS A 180 -6.16 -13.45 2.53
CA HIS A 180 -5.54 -13.85 3.81
C HIS A 180 -4.50 -12.85 4.30
N ILE A 181 -4.04 -11.97 3.40
CA ILE A 181 -3.04 -10.94 3.66
C ILE A 181 -3.47 -9.62 3.01
N GLU A 182 -3.36 -8.55 3.77
CA GLU A 182 -3.74 -7.20 3.37
C GLU A 182 -2.58 -6.23 3.60
N THR A 183 -2.57 -5.14 2.83
CA THR A 183 -1.67 -4.02 3.13
C THR A 183 -2.29 -3.27 4.30
N ALA A 184 -1.51 -3.05 5.36
CA ALA A 184 -1.96 -2.45 6.61
C ALA A 184 -1.11 -1.23 6.98
N HIS A 185 -1.62 -0.43 7.90
CA HIS A 185 -1.03 0.81 8.38
C HIS A 185 -0.86 0.75 9.89
N ALA A 186 0.34 1.01 10.39
CA ALA A 186 0.60 1.01 11.83
C ALA A 186 -0.18 2.13 12.53
N ASN A 187 -0.19 3.32 11.92
CA ASN A 187 -1.00 4.46 12.29
C ASN A 187 -1.99 4.76 11.17
N PRO A 188 -3.29 4.89 11.46
CA PRO A 188 -4.28 5.29 10.47
C PRO A 188 -3.88 6.60 9.77
N ARG A 189 -4.31 6.77 8.51
CA ARG A 189 -4.17 8.01 7.73
C ARG A 189 -2.74 8.45 7.38
N MET A 190 -1.74 7.62 7.65
CA MET A 190 -0.34 7.87 7.29
C MET A 190 0.11 6.89 6.21
N HIS A 191 0.54 7.39 5.05
CA HIS A 191 0.90 6.56 3.89
C HIS A 191 2.36 6.76 3.50
N ASN A 192 3.29 6.16 4.24
CA ASN A 192 4.73 6.24 3.97
C ASN A 192 5.41 4.89 4.29
N PRO A 193 6.68 4.67 3.88
CA PRO A 193 7.39 3.40 4.08
C PRO A 193 7.46 2.89 5.52
N ASP A 194 7.56 3.79 6.50
CA ASP A 194 7.75 3.41 7.91
C ASP A 194 6.44 2.97 8.56
N ASN A 195 5.31 3.40 8.00
CA ASN A 195 3.99 3.12 8.53
C ASN A 195 3.29 1.95 7.84
N VAL A 196 3.71 1.57 6.63
CA VAL A 196 3.07 0.51 5.84
C VAL A 196 3.72 -0.86 6.07
N GLY A 197 2.89 -1.89 5.99
CA GLY A 197 3.37 -3.25 5.87
C GLY A 197 2.26 -4.18 5.42
N PHE A 198 2.46 -5.47 5.67
CA PHE A 198 1.42 -6.46 5.47
C PHE A 198 0.90 -6.94 6.83
N ALA A 199 -0.37 -7.31 6.86
CA ALA A 199 -0.99 -7.95 8.00
C ALA A 199 -1.85 -9.13 7.54
N HIS A 200 -2.00 -10.12 8.41
CA HIS A 200 -3.11 -11.08 8.27
C HIS A 200 -4.42 -10.31 8.24
N ARG A 201 -5.37 -10.75 7.42
CA ARG A 201 -6.65 -10.05 7.26
C ARG A 201 -7.38 -9.89 8.59
N GLU A 202 -7.43 -10.94 9.39
CA GLU A 202 -8.08 -10.97 10.70
C GLU A 202 -7.45 -9.93 11.62
N CYS A 203 -6.12 -9.82 11.60
CA CYS A 203 -5.41 -8.83 12.38
C CYS A 203 -5.69 -7.39 11.90
N ASN A 204 -5.74 -7.16 10.59
CA ASN A 204 -6.03 -5.85 10.01
C ASN A 204 -7.47 -5.40 10.36
N ILE A 205 -8.42 -6.33 10.30
CA ILE A 205 -9.83 -6.09 10.70
C ILE A 205 -9.90 -5.79 12.20
N ALA A 206 -9.20 -6.58 13.03
CA ALA A 206 -9.19 -6.38 14.47
C ALA A 206 -8.59 -5.03 14.89
N GLN A 207 -7.50 -4.61 14.25
CA GLN A 207 -6.91 -3.28 14.48
C GLN A 207 -7.91 -2.15 14.19
N GLY A 208 -8.70 -2.29 13.13
CA GLY A 208 -9.75 -1.32 12.79
C GLY A 208 -9.18 0.07 12.51
N SER A 209 -9.69 1.08 13.21
CA SER A 209 -9.27 2.48 13.09
C SER A 209 -8.25 2.92 14.15
N LEU A 210 -7.74 2.00 14.98
CA LEU A 210 -6.78 2.31 16.03
C LEU A 210 -5.36 2.38 15.48
N SER A 211 -4.50 3.17 16.13
CA SER A 211 -3.06 2.96 15.98
C SER A 211 -2.66 1.59 16.56
N LEU A 212 -1.52 1.04 16.16
CA LEU A 212 -1.03 -0.21 16.74
C LEU A 212 -0.84 -0.09 18.26
N GLN A 213 -0.38 1.07 18.74
CA GLN A 213 -0.18 1.31 20.16
C GLN A 213 -1.52 1.26 20.90
N ASP A 214 -2.53 2.02 20.44
CA ASP A 214 -3.86 2.03 21.05
C ASP A 214 -4.51 0.65 20.98
N PHE A 215 -4.31 -0.09 19.87
CA PHE A 215 -4.82 -1.44 19.72
C PHE A 215 -4.20 -2.42 20.74
N TYR A 216 -2.89 -2.35 20.97
CA TYR A 216 -2.24 -3.18 21.97
C TYR A 216 -2.64 -2.80 23.40
N ASP A 217 -2.80 -1.51 23.69
CA ASP A 217 -3.24 -1.05 25.00
C ASP A 217 -4.70 -1.46 25.27
N TRP A 218 -5.55 -1.43 24.25
CA TRP A 218 -6.90 -1.98 24.32
C TRP A 218 -6.91 -3.49 24.62
N ILE A 219 -6.07 -4.28 23.93
CA ILE A 219 -5.94 -5.73 24.20
C ILE A 219 -5.47 -5.96 25.64
N ARG A 220 -4.42 -5.28 26.10
CA ARG A 220 -3.90 -5.41 27.48
C ARG A 220 -4.98 -5.09 28.51
N SER A 221 -5.77 -4.05 28.26
CA SER A 221 -6.88 -3.65 29.13
C SER A 221 -7.98 -4.72 29.21
N ILE A 222 -8.27 -5.41 28.09
CA ILE A 222 -9.22 -6.54 28.08
C ILE A 222 -8.68 -7.70 28.91
N VAL A 223 -7.44 -8.12 28.66
CA VAL A 223 -6.80 -9.24 29.37
C VAL A 223 -6.78 -8.98 30.88
N ALA A 224 -6.36 -7.79 31.31
CA ALA A 224 -6.31 -7.43 32.72
C ALA A 224 -7.69 -7.50 33.41
N ARG A 225 -8.76 -7.12 32.72
CA ARG A 225 -10.13 -7.23 33.27
C ARG A 225 -10.58 -8.68 33.41
N VAL A 226 -10.24 -9.53 32.44
CA VAL A 226 -10.59 -10.96 32.48
C VAL A 226 -9.83 -11.65 33.62
N ASP A 227 -8.53 -11.40 33.75
CA ASP A 227 -7.71 -11.98 34.81
C ASP A 227 -8.23 -11.59 36.20
N ALA A 228 -8.63 -10.33 36.40
CA ALA A 228 -9.23 -9.85 37.64
C ALA A 228 -10.61 -10.47 37.97
N HIS A 229 -11.33 -11.02 36.98
CA HIS A 229 -12.59 -11.76 37.22
C HIS A 229 -12.35 -13.24 37.50
N LEU A 230 -11.18 -13.77 37.12
CA LEU A 230 -10.80 -15.17 37.33
C LEU A 230 -10.00 -15.39 38.62
N SER A 231 -9.48 -14.31 39.22
CA SER A 231 -8.85 -14.26 40.55
C SER A 231 -9.88 -14.10 41.67
#